data_AF-A0A9P8MLY0-F1
#
_entry.id   AF-A0A9P8MLY0-F1
#
_cell.length_a   1.000
_cell.length_b   1.000
_cell.length_c   1.000
_cell.angle_alpha   90.00
_cell.angle_beta   90.00
_cell.angle_gamma   90.00
#
_symmetry.space_group_name_H-M   'P 1'
#
loop_
_entity.id
_entity.type
_entity.pdbx_description
1 polymer ?
#
loop_
_entity_poly.entity_id
_entity_poly.type
_entity_poly.pdbx_seq_one_letter_code
_entity_poly.pdbx_strand_id
1 'polypeptide(L)'
;MAAPNELIPKFQSVLEPYVKPREQVNYIRRILALHLGSCTGDDAAVQPLSVVDSSRHVDPSAEELRGVQKEYAAALQANVAARRQFDAALQAASLESGSRPTATSSGPNFLDGHLALLRLRQKRECLLAVRSSLDHLAEKPASSQSLLDTDKVFRGATALPSVPKAVVNSFVAEKSAAQPDLGSRVHQLEKAVLCAKLQSKQEERLLAEAKTRCKSRSEVVSHGAKLEALNTTRNELISWIEAELSKASAEEADEGGDSFRQGQNCQPEDDQATVTAQLGQISQKYASYVAGRKEVLALASQQQLPSMSPPHQQATPSEHVDNADSKLADHLLTPYIEALLSISSHQKTVISYKSHASSVLKKQINDSRQALDRLAEESQLLPSYPMKSSQRGRSGMANDTTKSSNCSEGISTYIRPWVLAADSAKIATLEAVAETIEGGQIALENCMKSLQDVDRLLGQDTDQETCDTDLAQPSDNVGPSLGGASARKQADKKDGPRQQKGDPWSRLHGNVGLIGHDDSD
;
A
#
# COMPACT_ATOMS: atom_id res chain seq x y z
N MET A 1 7.79 6.44 -45.10
CA MET A 1 7.89 5.94 -43.72
C MET A 1 9.37 5.84 -43.39
N ALA A 2 9.90 6.77 -42.59
CA ALA A 2 11.33 6.83 -42.27
C ALA A 2 11.65 5.85 -41.13
N ALA A 3 12.73 5.08 -41.29
CA ALA A 3 13.14 4.05 -40.36
C ALA A 3 13.45 4.62 -38.95
N PRO A 4 13.23 3.86 -37.87
CA PRO A 4 13.45 4.32 -36.49
C PRO A 4 14.89 4.76 -36.20
N ASN A 5 15.87 4.33 -37.02
CA ASN A 5 17.28 4.69 -36.87
C ASN A 5 17.61 6.14 -37.30
N GLU A 6 16.76 6.79 -38.10
CA GLU A 6 16.95 8.20 -38.50
C GLU A 6 16.28 9.19 -37.54
N LEU A 7 15.37 8.70 -36.69
CA LEU A 7 14.66 9.53 -35.71
C LEU A 7 15.56 9.86 -34.52
N ILE A 8 16.35 8.90 -34.05
CA ILE A 8 17.26 9.06 -32.90
C ILE A 8 18.26 10.22 -33.10
N PRO A 9 19.00 10.34 -34.23
CA PRO A 9 19.92 11.45 -34.42
C PRO A 9 19.20 12.81 -34.57
N LYS A 10 17.97 12.81 -35.13
CA LYS A 10 17.14 14.02 -35.19
C LYS A 10 16.71 14.46 -33.79
N PHE A 11 16.26 13.55 -32.94
CA PHE A 11 15.94 13.84 -31.54
C PHE A 11 17.17 14.29 -30.75
N GLN A 12 18.33 13.67 -30.97
CA GLN A 12 19.58 14.10 -30.34
C GLN A 12 19.96 15.53 -30.76
N SER A 13 19.85 15.88 -32.04
CA SER A 13 20.13 17.25 -32.52
C SER A 13 19.18 18.31 -31.94
N VAL A 14 17.91 17.95 -31.71
CA VAL A 14 16.93 18.85 -31.08
C VAL A 14 17.17 18.99 -29.58
N LEU A 15 17.69 17.94 -28.93
CA LEU A 15 17.96 17.92 -27.49
C LEU A 15 19.35 18.45 -27.15
N GLU A 16 20.30 18.49 -28.08
CA GLU A 16 21.69 18.95 -27.86
C GLU A 16 21.77 20.34 -27.20
N PRO A 17 20.95 21.35 -27.58
CA PRO A 17 20.95 22.65 -26.90
C PRO A 17 20.46 22.59 -25.43
N TYR A 18 19.68 21.56 -25.08
CA TYR A 18 19.06 21.38 -23.77
C TYR A 18 19.80 20.35 -22.89
N VAL A 19 20.65 19.50 -23.49
CA VAL A 19 21.45 18.49 -22.80
C VAL A 19 22.81 19.09 -22.43
N LYS A 20 22.88 19.67 -21.24
CA LYS A 20 24.14 20.20 -20.69
C LYS A 20 24.98 19.09 -20.03
N PRO A 21 26.33 19.18 -20.08
CA PRO A 21 27.20 18.24 -19.36
C PRO A 21 26.94 18.29 -17.85
N ARG A 22 27.15 17.16 -17.18
CA ARG A 22 26.82 16.98 -15.75
C ARG A 22 27.46 18.05 -14.86
N GLU A 23 28.65 18.51 -15.20
CA GLU A 23 29.36 19.58 -14.48
C GLU A 23 28.64 20.93 -14.57
N GLN A 24 28.20 21.32 -15.76
CA GLN A 24 27.40 22.54 -15.94
C GLN A 24 26.05 22.45 -15.23
N VAL A 25 25.41 21.27 -15.25
CA VAL A 25 24.15 21.04 -14.53
C VAL A 25 24.36 21.19 -13.02
N ASN A 26 25.44 20.62 -12.47
CA ASN A 26 25.77 20.74 -11.05
C ASN A 26 26.11 22.19 -10.68
N TYR A 27 26.83 22.92 -11.54
CA TYR A 27 27.12 24.35 -11.36
C TYR A 27 25.83 25.19 -11.35
N ILE A 28 24.92 24.95 -12.30
CA ILE A 28 23.60 25.63 -12.35
C ILE A 28 22.78 25.29 -11.10
N ARG A 29 22.73 24.02 -10.69
CA ARG A 29 22.03 23.61 -9.45
C ARG A 29 22.59 24.30 -8.23
N ARG A 30 23.91 24.47 -8.13
CA ARG A 30 24.55 25.18 -7.02
C ARG A 30 24.16 26.66 -7.02
N ILE A 31 24.19 27.32 -8.17
CA ILE A 31 23.75 28.72 -8.28
C ILE A 31 22.29 28.87 -7.88
N LEU A 32 21.41 28.01 -8.42
CA LEU A 32 19.99 28.04 -8.09
C LEU A 32 19.74 27.74 -6.62
N ALA A 33 20.46 26.79 -6.02
CA ALA A 33 20.36 26.50 -4.60
C ALA A 33 20.79 27.69 -3.74
N LEU A 34 21.85 28.39 -4.12
CA LEU A 34 22.29 29.62 -3.44
C LEU A 34 21.24 30.74 -3.59
N HIS A 35 20.72 30.94 -4.81
CA HIS A 35 19.70 31.97 -5.07
C HIS A 35 18.40 31.68 -4.33
N LEU A 36 17.94 30.43 -4.33
CA LEU A 36 16.77 30.01 -3.58
C LEU A 36 17.01 30.19 -2.08
N GLY A 37 18.18 29.80 -1.57
CA GLY A 37 18.58 30.05 -0.18
C GLY A 37 18.51 31.54 0.19
N SER A 38 18.99 32.43 -0.68
CA SER A 38 18.86 33.88 -0.50
C SER A 38 17.41 34.37 -0.50
N CYS A 39 16.54 33.76 -1.33
CA CYS A 39 15.12 34.11 -1.39
C CYS A 39 14.26 33.51 -0.25
N THR A 40 14.69 32.41 0.37
CA THR A 40 13.91 31.74 1.43
C THR A 40 14.26 32.21 2.85
N GLY A 41 15.40 32.87 3.05
CA GLY A 41 15.86 33.28 4.38
C GLY A 41 16.18 32.09 5.30
N ASP A 42 16.48 32.36 6.57
CA ASP A 42 16.79 31.34 7.60
C ASP A 42 15.59 30.46 8.02
N ASP A 43 14.41 30.66 7.43
CA ASP A 43 13.25 29.81 7.67
C ASP A 43 13.29 28.58 6.75
N ALA A 44 13.25 27.39 7.37
CA ALA A 44 13.20 26.12 6.67
C ALA A 44 12.03 26.09 5.66
N ALA A 45 12.36 26.11 4.37
CA ALA A 45 11.39 26.08 3.29
C ALA A 45 10.45 24.88 3.44
N VAL A 46 9.18 25.13 3.75
CA VAL A 46 8.14 24.08 3.85
C VAL A 46 7.99 23.45 2.46
N GLN A 47 8.39 22.19 2.33
CA GLN A 47 8.10 21.40 1.14
C GLN A 47 6.67 20.87 1.22
N PRO A 48 5.90 20.91 0.10
CA PRO A 48 6.27 21.40 -1.22
C PRO A 48 6.13 22.93 -1.33
N LEU A 49 7.07 23.56 -2.07
CA LEU A 49 7.06 25.02 -2.38
C LEU A 49 5.77 25.49 -3.09
N SER A 50 4.92 24.57 -3.53
CA SER A 50 3.59 24.83 -4.09
C SER A 50 2.54 25.23 -3.05
N VAL A 51 2.83 25.10 -1.75
CA VAL A 51 1.89 25.33 -0.63
C VAL A 51 2.31 26.52 0.23
N VAL A 52 3.20 27.38 -0.27
CA VAL A 52 3.54 28.60 0.47
C VAL A 52 2.30 29.52 0.50
N ASP A 53 1.87 29.83 1.73
CA ASP A 53 0.73 30.71 1.99
C ASP A 53 0.86 32.03 1.24
N SER A 54 -0.20 32.40 0.51
CA SER A 54 -0.31 33.66 -0.25
C SER A 54 -0.35 34.93 0.64
N SER A 55 0.02 34.81 1.91
CA SER A 55 0.06 35.88 2.90
C SER A 55 1.35 36.67 2.87
N ARG A 56 2.42 36.15 2.25
CA ARG A 56 3.68 36.89 2.08
C ARG A 56 3.53 37.94 0.97
N HIS A 57 3.45 39.20 1.39
CA HIS A 57 3.43 40.36 0.51
C HIS A 57 4.78 40.50 -0.18
N VAL A 58 4.85 40.13 -1.47
CA VAL A 58 6.05 40.35 -2.29
C VAL A 58 5.95 41.77 -2.85
N ASP A 59 6.82 42.65 -2.36
CA ASP A 59 6.96 44.00 -2.90
C ASP A 59 7.56 43.92 -4.32
N PRO A 60 6.87 44.43 -5.35
CA PRO A 60 7.34 44.36 -6.75
C PRO A 60 8.46 45.37 -7.03
N SER A 61 8.89 46.10 -6.01
CA SER A 61 9.94 47.12 -6.06
C SER A 61 11.33 46.57 -5.72
N ALA A 62 11.46 45.29 -5.35
CA ALA A 62 12.76 44.64 -5.27
C ALA A 62 13.35 44.54 -6.69
N GLU A 63 14.45 45.24 -6.93
CA GLU A 63 15.07 45.54 -8.24
C GLU A 63 15.49 44.30 -9.09
N GLU A 64 15.16 43.08 -8.66
CA GLU A 64 15.65 41.82 -9.20
C GLU A 64 14.67 41.11 -10.17
N LEU A 65 13.37 41.46 -10.17
CA LEU A 65 12.37 40.78 -11.00
C LEU A 65 12.28 41.43 -12.40
N ARG A 66 12.86 40.79 -13.43
CA ARG A 66 12.84 41.28 -14.83
C ARG A 66 12.02 40.36 -15.75
N GLY A 67 11.26 40.97 -16.66
CA GLY A 67 10.51 40.27 -17.72
C GLY A 67 9.27 39.54 -17.21
N VAL A 68 9.08 38.29 -17.65
CA VAL A 68 7.90 37.44 -17.36
C VAL A 68 7.63 37.27 -15.86
N GLN A 69 8.69 37.29 -15.03
CA GLN A 69 8.55 37.18 -13.58
C GLN A 69 7.82 38.38 -12.97
N LYS A 70 8.02 39.58 -13.54
CA LYS A 70 7.33 40.81 -13.12
C LYS A 70 5.86 40.77 -13.51
N GLU A 71 5.56 40.27 -14.71
CA GLU A 71 4.18 40.08 -15.18
C GLU A 71 3.44 39.05 -14.32
N TYR A 72 4.10 37.94 -13.97
CA TYR A 72 3.55 36.94 -13.07
C TYR A 72 3.28 37.51 -11.67
N ALA A 73 4.23 38.27 -11.10
CA ALA A 73 4.05 38.91 -9.80
C ALA A 73 2.87 39.91 -9.81
N ALA A 74 2.75 40.71 -10.88
CA ALA A 74 1.62 41.62 -11.05
C ALA A 74 0.28 40.88 -11.19
N ALA A 75 0.24 39.79 -11.95
CA ALA A 75 -0.94 38.94 -12.09
C ALA A 75 -1.34 38.27 -10.77
N LEU A 76 -0.37 37.83 -9.97
CA LEU A 76 -0.60 37.25 -8.66
C LEU A 76 -1.19 38.28 -7.69
N GLN A 77 -0.66 39.49 -7.66
CA GLN A 77 -1.23 40.60 -6.87
C GLN A 77 -2.66 40.92 -7.30
N ALA A 78 -2.93 40.98 -8.60
CA ALA A 78 -4.28 41.18 -9.13
C ALA A 78 -5.22 40.03 -8.71
N ASN A 79 -4.75 38.78 -8.71
CA ASN A 79 -5.53 37.63 -8.26
C ASN A 79 -5.86 37.72 -6.76
N VAL A 80 -4.88 38.07 -5.93
CA VAL A 80 -5.08 38.24 -4.49
C VAL A 80 -6.06 39.39 -4.21
N ALA A 81 -5.95 40.51 -4.94
CA ALA A 81 -6.90 41.61 -4.85
C ALA A 81 -8.32 41.18 -5.26
N ALA A 82 -8.46 40.44 -6.35
CA ALA A 82 -9.75 39.92 -6.82
C ALA A 82 -10.39 38.95 -5.83
N ARG A 83 -9.59 38.05 -5.21
CA ARG A 83 -10.08 37.16 -4.16
C ARG A 83 -10.58 37.93 -2.93
N ARG A 84 -9.82 38.92 -2.47
CA ARG A 84 -10.25 39.80 -1.36
C ARG A 84 -11.55 40.53 -1.68
N GLN A 85 -11.71 41.03 -2.91
CA GLN A 85 -12.95 41.67 -3.35
C GLN A 85 -14.12 40.68 -3.41
N PHE A 86 -13.88 39.46 -3.88
CA PHE A 86 -14.89 38.39 -3.91
C PHE A 86 -15.33 38.00 -2.50
N ASP A 87 -14.39 37.81 -1.58
CA ASP A 87 -14.68 37.48 -0.19
C ASP A 87 -15.44 38.63 0.50
N ALA A 88 -15.06 39.89 0.23
CA ALA A 88 -15.80 41.05 0.70
C ALA A 88 -17.23 41.11 0.12
N ALA A 89 -17.42 40.75 -1.15
CA ALA A 89 -18.74 40.68 -1.78
C ALA A 89 -19.60 39.55 -1.21
N LEU A 90 -19.02 38.38 -0.90
CA LEU A 90 -19.70 37.30 -0.20
C LEU A 90 -20.14 37.71 1.21
N GLN A 91 -19.26 38.39 1.95
CA GLN A 91 -19.60 38.89 3.28
C GLN A 91 -20.68 39.98 3.22
N ALA A 92 -20.63 40.88 2.22
CA ALA A 92 -21.67 41.88 2.00
C ALA A 92 -23.02 41.23 1.64
N ALA A 93 -23.04 40.23 0.76
CA ALA A 93 -24.26 39.51 0.39
C ALA A 93 -24.86 38.73 1.57
N SER A 94 -24.02 38.21 2.47
CA SER A 94 -24.46 37.56 3.72
C SER A 94 -25.06 38.56 4.71
N LEU A 95 -24.62 39.82 4.71
CA LEU A 95 -25.15 40.88 5.57
C LEU A 95 -26.44 41.51 5.00
N GLU A 96 -26.53 41.70 3.69
CA GLU A 96 -27.75 42.23 3.04
C GLU A 96 -28.94 41.25 3.09
N SER A 97 -28.65 39.94 3.14
CA SER A 97 -29.66 38.89 3.36
C SER A 97 -30.27 38.91 4.78
N GLY A 98 -29.75 39.74 5.69
CA GLY A 98 -30.24 39.92 7.06
C GLY A 98 -31.41 40.90 7.23
N SER A 99 -31.91 41.54 6.17
CA SER A 99 -32.97 42.57 6.27
C SER A 99 -34.37 42.13 5.80
N ARG A 100 -34.86 40.98 6.28
CA ARG A 100 -36.28 40.58 6.14
C ARG A 100 -36.87 40.26 7.53
N PRO A 101 -38.10 40.71 7.86
CA PRO A 101 -38.47 41.04 9.22
C PRO A 101 -38.59 39.79 10.09
N THR A 102 -38.16 39.97 11.33
CA THR A 102 -38.35 39.13 12.51
C THR A 102 -39.52 38.15 12.41
N ALA A 103 -39.23 36.91 12.03
CA ALA A 103 -40.05 35.76 12.40
C ALA A 103 -39.37 35.11 13.62
N THR A 104 -40.01 35.33 14.76
CA THR A 104 -39.88 34.59 16.01
C THR A 104 -39.46 33.14 15.82
N SER A 105 -38.34 32.76 16.46
CA SER A 105 -38.07 31.40 16.96
C SER A 105 -38.56 30.23 16.08
N SER A 106 -37.92 29.98 14.94
CA SER A 106 -38.03 28.67 14.29
C SER A 106 -36.77 27.88 14.61
N GLY A 107 -36.87 27.04 15.64
CA GLY A 107 -35.83 26.12 16.06
C GLY A 107 -35.58 24.99 15.03
N PRO A 108 -34.92 23.89 15.45
CA PRO A 108 -34.50 22.77 14.60
C PRO A 108 -35.60 22.19 13.67
N ASN A 109 -36.87 22.47 13.97
CA ASN A 109 -38.05 22.09 13.19
C ASN A 109 -38.10 22.63 11.75
N PHE A 110 -37.48 23.78 11.42
CA PHE A 110 -37.44 24.27 10.04
C PHE A 110 -36.51 23.42 9.16
N LEU A 111 -35.34 23.06 9.71
CA LEU A 111 -34.39 22.19 9.04
C LEU A 111 -34.98 20.78 8.90
N ASP A 112 -35.64 20.27 9.94
CA ASP A 112 -36.33 18.98 9.87
C ASP A 112 -37.47 18.98 8.86
N GLY A 113 -38.23 20.08 8.76
CA GLY A 113 -39.25 20.28 7.73
C GLY A 113 -38.65 20.32 6.31
N HIS A 114 -37.53 21.01 6.13
CA HIS A 114 -36.83 21.07 4.85
C HIS A 114 -36.24 19.69 4.47
N LEU A 115 -35.67 18.95 5.42
CA LEU A 115 -35.18 17.58 5.21
C LEU A 115 -36.33 16.62 4.88
N ALA A 116 -37.48 16.75 5.53
CA ALA A 116 -38.66 15.97 5.21
C ALA A 116 -39.16 16.25 3.78
N LEU A 117 -39.15 17.51 3.35
CA LEU A 117 -39.51 17.90 1.98
C LEU A 117 -38.50 17.35 0.95
N LEU A 118 -37.21 17.39 1.23
CA LEU A 118 -36.18 16.80 0.37
C LEU A 118 -36.35 15.29 0.26
N ARG A 119 -36.59 14.59 1.37
CA ARG A 119 -36.88 13.15 1.37
C ARG A 119 -38.15 12.83 0.58
N LEU A 120 -39.17 13.67 0.67
CA LEU A 120 -40.41 13.49 -0.09
C LEU A 120 -40.20 13.72 -1.60
N ARG A 121 -39.39 14.71 -1.99
CA ARG A 121 -38.99 14.93 -3.39
C ARG A 121 -38.20 13.75 -3.94
N GLN A 122 -37.21 13.26 -3.19
CA GLN A 122 -36.44 12.09 -3.58
C GLN A 122 -37.32 10.84 -3.75
N LYS A 123 -38.27 10.61 -2.84
CA LYS A 123 -39.25 9.52 -2.97
C LYS A 123 -40.13 9.68 -4.22
N ARG A 124 -40.57 10.90 -4.53
CA ARG A 124 -41.35 11.18 -5.73
C ARG A 124 -40.53 10.91 -7.00
N GLU A 125 -39.27 11.33 -7.04
CA GLU A 125 -38.37 11.08 -8.17
C GLU A 125 -38.12 9.57 -8.36
N CYS A 126 -37.89 8.83 -7.28
CA CYS A 126 -37.74 7.38 -7.33
C CYS A 126 -39.01 6.70 -7.87
N LEU A 127 -40.19 7.10 -7.39
CA LEU A 127 -41.46 6.56 -7.89
C LEU A 127 -41.72 6.93 -9.36
N LEU A 128 -41.32 8.12 -9.81
CA LEU A 128 -41.38 8.48 -11.22
C LEU A 128 -40.40 7.68 -12.07
N ALA A 129 -39.20 7.39 -11.56
CA ALA A 129 -38.24 6.53 -12.23
C ALA A 129 -38.77 5.10 -12.36
N VAL A 130 -39.33 4.52 -11.29
CA VAL A 130 -39.97 3.19 -11.33
C VAL A 130 -41.17 3.18 -12.27
N ARG A 131 -42.00 4.22 -12.26
CA ARG A 131 -43.11 4.32 -13.23
C ARG A 131 -42.59 4.41 -14.65
N SER A 132 -41.58 5.22 -14.92
CA SER A 132 -41.00 5.35 -16.25
C SER A 132 -40.37 4.03 -16.71
N SER A 133 -39.72 3.27 -15.82
CA SER A 133 -39.16 1.96 -16.18
C SER A 133 -40.25 0.92 -16.41
N LEU A 134 -41.35 0.95 -15.64
CA LEU A 134 -42.53 0.12 -15.89
C LEU A 134 -43.22 0.49 -17.20
N ASP A 135 -43.34 1.77 -17.52
CA ASP A 135 -43.90 2.25 -18.79
C ASP A 135 -42.98 1.82 -19.97
N HIS A 136 -41.65 1.90 -19.82
CA HIS A 136 -40.70 1.36 -20.81
C HIS A 136 -40.76 -0.17 -20.93
N LEU A 137 -41.04 -0.88 -19.84
CA LEU A 137 -41.24 -2.34 -19.85
C LEU A 137 -42.60 -2.73 -20.42
N ALA A 138 -43.61 -1.86 -20.32
CA ALA A 138 -44.92 -2.06 -20.94
C ALA A 138 -44.90 -1.74 -22.45
N GLU A 139 -44.08 -0.76 -22.87
CA GLU A 139 -43.83 -0.45 -24.29
C GLU A 139 -42.97 -1.52 -24.97
N LYS A 140 -42.08 -2.20 -24.24
CA LYS A 140 -41.36 -3.37 -24.73
C LYS A 140 -42.27 -4.60 -24.65
N PRO A 141 -42.64 -5.24 -25.77
CA PRO A 141 -43.55 -6.38 -25.75
C PRO A 141 -42.84 -7.65 -25.24
N ALA A 142 -42.55 -7.71 -23.94
CA ALA A 142 -42.15 -8.94 -23.26
C ALA A 142 -43.34 -9.88 -22.97
N SER A 143 -44.54 -9.53 -23.48
CA SER A 143 -45.78 -10.28 -23.27
C SER A 143 -46.58 -10.54 -24.57
N SER A 144 -46.03 -10.25 -25.76
CA SER A 144 -46.60 -10.87 -26.97
C SER A 144 -46.22 -12.35 -26.94
N GLN A 145 -47.21 -13.24 -26.82
CA GLN A 145 -47.06 -14.71 -26.79
C GLN A 145 -46.17 -15.31 -27.91
N SER A 146 -45.81 -14.53 -28.93
CA SER A 146 -44.90 -14.94 -30.00
C SER A 146 -43.41 -14.90 -29.67
N LEU A 147 -42.98 -14.21 -28.59
CA LEU A 147 -41.56 -14.03 -28.22
C LEU A 147 -41.06 -15.02 -27.14
N LEU A 148 -41.96 -15.71 -26.43
CA LEU A 148 -41.65 -16.79 -25.49
C LEU A 148 -41.68 -18.19 -26.14
N ASP A 149 -41.83 -18.25 -27.47
CA ASP A 149 -41.76 -19.48 -28.24
C ASP A 149 -40.29 -19.95 -28.29
N THR A 150 -39.94 -20.85 -27.37
CA THR A 150 -38.60 -21.43 -27.23
C THR A 150 -38.09 -22.01 -28.55
N ASP A 151 -38.98 -22.51 -29.40
CA ASP A 151 -38.64 -23.11 -30.69
C ASP A 151 -38.26 -22.09 -31.78
N LYS A 152 -38.47 -20.80 -31.54
CA LYS A 152 -37.99 -19.72 -32.41
C LYS A 152 -36.69 -19.10 -31.91
N VAL A 153 -36.49 -19.05 -30.60
CA VAL A 153 -35.24 -18.55 -29.98
C VAL A 153 -34.07 -19.50 -30.26
N PHE A 154 -34.31 -20.82 -30.29
CA PHE A 154 -33.28 -21.82 -30.57
C PHE A 154 -33.09 -22.15 -32.06
N ARG A 155 -33.85 -21.54 -32.97
CA ARG A 155 -33.83 -21.88 -34.40
C ARG A 155 -32.57 -21.41 -35.16
N GLY A 156 -31.67 -20.68 -34.49
CA GLY A 156 -30.38 -20.24 -35.01
C GLY A 156 -29.18 -20.54 -34.10
N ALA A 157 -29.39 -21.24 -32.98
CA ALA A 157 -28.30 -21.65 -32.10
C ALA A 157 -27.78 -23.02 -32.54
N THR A 158 -26.47 -23.15 -32.73
CA THR A 158 -25.81 -24.44 -32.96
C THR A 158 -26.16 -25.40 -31.82
N ALA A 159 -26.56 -26.63 -32.14
CA ALA A 159 -26.93 -27.65 -31.14
C ALA A 159 -25.89 -27.70 -30.02
N LEU A 160 -26.34 -27.49 -28.77
CA LEU A 160 -25.45 -27.53 -27.61
C LEU A 160 -24.74 -28.89 -27.58
N PRO A 161 -23.43 -28.93 -27.27
CA PRO A 161 -22.71 -30.19 -27.15
C PRO A 161 -23.38 -31.03 -26.07
N SER A 162 -23.73 -32.28 -26.42
CA SER A 162 -24.32 -33.24 -25.49
C SER A 162 -23.43 -33.36 -24.26
N VAL A 163 -24.01 -33.03 -23.10
CA VAL A 163 -23.31 -33.04 -21.81
C VAL A 163 -22.74 -34.45 -21.59
N PRO A 164 -21.44 -34.60 -21.24
CA PRO A 164 -20.85 -35.91 -21.02
C PRO A 164 -21.64 -36.67 -19.97
N LYS A 165 -22.11 -37.87 -20.31
CA LYS A 165 -22.85 -38.77 -19.41
C LYS A 165 -22.09 -39.06 -18.10
N ALA A 166 -20.77 -38.82 -18.07
CA ALA A 166 -19.94 -38.88 -16.86
C ALA A 166 -20.35 -37.86 -15.78
N VAL A 167 -20.80 -36.65 -16.15
CA VAL A 167 -21.21 -35.61 -15.19
C VAL A 167 -22.62 -35.89 -14.65
N VAL A 168 -23.52 -36.39 -15.49
CA VAL A 168 -24.86 -36.81 -15.01
C VAL A 168 -24.75 -38.07 -14.14
N ASN A 169 -23.84 -38.98 -14.49
CA ASN A 169 -23.58 -40.17 -13.69
C ASN A 169 -22.80 -39.89 -12.40
N SER A 170 -22.07 -38.77 -12.25
CA SER A 170 -21.45 -38.42 -10.97
C SER A 170 -22.48 -37.96 -9.94
N PHE A 171 -23.51 -37.22 -10.37
CA PHE A 171 -24.63 -36.85 -9.48
C PHE A 171 -25.55 -38.03 -9.14
N VAL A 172 -25.63 -39.05 -10.01
CA VAL A 172 -26.40 -40.27 -9.74
C VAL A 172 -25.57 -41.30 -8.96
N ALA A 173 -24.25 -41.39 -9.17
CA ALA A 173 -23.36 -42.29 -8.43
C ALA A 173 -23.25 -41.90 -6.95
N GLU A 174 -23.29 -40.60 -6.62
CA GLU A 174 -23.28 -40.15 -5.23
C GLU A 174 -24.61 -40.42 -4.49
N LYS A 175 -25.72 -40.56 -5.23
CA LYS A 175 -27.02 -41.00 -4.70
C LYS A 175 -27.22 -42.52 -4.72
N SER A 176 -26.38 -43.27 -5.43
CA SER A 176 -26.52 -44.72 -5.63
C SER A 176 -25.45 -45.57 -4.92
N ALA A 177 -24.44 -44.96 -4.30
CA ALA A 177 -23.65 -45.67 -3.30
C ALA A 177 -24.57 -45.91 -2.08
N ALA A 178 -24.76 -47.19 -1.77
CA ALA A 178 -25.60 -47.69 -0.67
C ALA A 178 -25.64 -46.71 0.51
N GLN A 179 -26.86 -46.31 0.92
CA GLN A 179 -27.12 -45.55 2.14
C GLN A 179 -26.09 -45.96 3.20
N PRO A 180 -25.11 -45.10 3.54
CA PRO A 180 -24.07 -45.49 4.47
C PRO A 180 -24.77 -45.79 5.80
N ASP A 181 -24.57 -47.02 6.27
CA ASP A 181 -25.15 -47.58 7.48
C ASP A 181 -25.20 -46.52 8.59
N LEU A 182 -26.37 -46.34 9.22
CA LEU A 182 -26.62 -45.25 10.16
C LEU A 182 -25.55 -45.22 11.26
N GLY A 183 -25.05 -46.39 11.68
CA GLY A 183 -23.95 -46.51 12.62
C GLY A 183 -22.64 -45.87 12.15
N SER A 184 -22.29 -45.99 10.86
CA SER A 184 -21.10 -45.35 10.29
C SER A 184 -21.21 -43.82 10.28
N ARG A 185 -22.41 -43.27 10.01
CA ARG A 185 -22.68 -41.84 10.10
C ARG A 185 -22.62 -41.34 11.53
N VAL A 186 -23.17 -42.09 12.48
CA VAL A 186 -23.10 -41.78 13.91
C VAL A 186 -21.64 -41.77 14.37
N HIS A 187 -20.83 -42.76 14.01
CA HIS A 187 -19.40 -42.76 14.35
C HIS A 187 -18.61 -41.64 13.69
N GLN A 188 -18.94 -41.27 12.45
CA GLN A 188 -18.32 -40.11 11.78
C GLN A 188 -18.71 -38.80 12.48
N LEU A 189 -19.95 -38.67 12.91
CA LEU A 189 -20.43 -37.54 13.72
C LEU A 189 -19.79 -37.52 15.10
N GLU A 190 -19.70 -38.65 15.80
CA GLU A 190 -19.02 -38.78 17.10
C GLU A 190 -17.55 -38.38 16.98
N LYS A 191 -16.85 -38.85 15.94
CA LYS A 191 -15.48 -38.46 15.62
C LYS A 191 -15.39 -36.96 15.34
N ALA A 192 -16.28 -36.41 14.51
CA ALA A 192 -16.30 -34.99 14.18
C ALA A 192 -16.58 -34.13 15.42
N VAL A 193 -17.52 -34.53 16.27
CA VAL A 193 -17.86 -33.87 17.54
C VAL A 193 -16.68 -33.93 18.50
N LEU A 194 -15.98 -35.07 18.59
CA LEU A 194 -14.80 -35.19 19.45
C LEU A 194 -13.64 -34.32 18.93
N CYS A 195 -13.38 -34.32 17.62
CA CYS A 195 -12.41 -33.44 16.99
C CYS A 195 -12.75 -31.96 17.23
N ALA A 196 -14.01 -31.57 17.04
CA ALA A 196 -14.48 -30.20 17.27
C ALA A 196 -14.36 -29.81 18.75
N LYS A 197 -14.70 -30.70 19.69
CA LYS A 197 -14.52 -30.46 21.14
C LYS A 197 -13.04 -30.31 21.51
N LEU A 198 -12.15 -31.08 20.90
CA LEU A 198 -10.71 -30.97 21.14
C LEU A 198 -10.18 -29.64 20.58
N GLN A 199 -10.56 -29.28 19.36
CA GLN A 199 -10.21 -27.99 18.74
C GLN A 199 -10.73 -26.81 19.56
N SER A 200 -11.99 -26.85 20.00
CA SER A 200 -12.57 -25.82 20.87
C SER A 200 -11.79 -25.68 22.18
N LYS A 201 -11.42 -26.78 22.84
CA LYS A 201 -10.58 -26.71 24.05
C LYS A 201 -9.17 -26.18 23.78
N GLN A 202 -8.61 -26.46 22.61
CA GLN A 202 -7.31 -25.91 22.20
C GLN A 202 -7.41 -24.40 21.99
N GLU A 203 -8.46 -23.93 21.31
CA GLU A 203 -8.71 -22.50 21.11
C GLU A 203 -8.98 -21.78 22.43
N GLU A 204 -9.76 -22.37 23.34
CA GLU A 204 -9.99 -21.82 24.69
C GLU A 204 -8.68 -21.65 25.47
N ARG A 205 -7.75 -22.61 25.37
CA ARG A 205 -6.41 -22.51 25.98
C ARG A 205 -5.59 -21.39 25.35
N LEU A 206 -5.54 -21.31 24.02
CA LEU A 206 -4.84 -20.24 23.31
C LEU A 206 -5.43 -18.86 23.64
N LEU A 207 -6.75 -18.77 23.78
CA LEU A 207 -7.45 -17.55 24.18
C LEU A 207 -7.10 -17.19 25.64
N ALA A 208 -7.06 -18.15 26.55
CA ALA A 208 -6.63 -17.93 27.93
C ALA A 208 -5.17 -17.45 28.01
N GLU A 209 -4.27 -18.06 27.25
CA GLU A 209 -2.86 -17.65 27.12
C GLU A 209 -2.70 -16.24 26.51
N ALA A 210 -3.49 -15.93 25.48
CA ALA A 210 -3.52 -14.59 24.90
C ALA A 210 -4.05 -13.56 25.92
N LYS A 211 -5.10 -13.89 26.68
CA LYS A 211 -5.64 -13.05 27.75
C LYS A 211 -4.63 -12.81 28.86
N THR A 212 -3.89 -13.82 29.31
CA THR A 212 -2.84 -13.63 30.34
C THR A 212 -1.67 -12.80 29.81
N ARG A 213 -1.27 -13.01 28.55
CA ARG A 213 -0.24 -12.19 27.88
C ARG A 213 -0.65 -10.73 27.66
N CYS A 214 -1.93 -10.46 27.41
CA CYS A 214 -2.44 -9.10 27.30
C CYS A 214 -2.53 -8.42 28.68
N LYS A 215 -2.94 -9.15 29.73
CA LYS A 215 -2.99 -8.62 31.10
C LYS A 215 -1.61 -8.24 31.63
N SER A 216 -0.56 -9.01 31.34
CA SER A 216 0.81 -8.71 31.77
C SER A 216 1.47 -7.54 31.01
N ARG A 217 0.93 -7.16 29.85
CA ARG A 217 1.47 -6.09 28.99
C ARG A 217 0.73 -4.75 29.12
N SER A 218 -0.31 -4.70 29.96
CA SER A 218 -1.24 -3.56 30.05
C SER A 218 -0.65 -2.32 30.75
N GLU A 219 0.44 -2.44 31.51
CA GLU A 219 0.98 -1.30 32.27
C GLU A 219 1.92 -0.38 31.46
N VAL A 220 2.44 -0.84 30.32
CA VAL A 220 3.41 -0.05 29.52
C VAL A 220 3.03 -0.05 28.03
N VAL A 221 1.84 0.48 27.70
CA VAL A 221 1.46 0.76 26.31
C VAL A 221 1.55 2.26 26.07
N SER A 222 2.51 2.66 25.23
CA SER A 222 2.71 4.06 24.82
C SER A 222 1.46 4.61 24.14
N HIS A 223 1.21 5.91 24.31
CA HIS A 223 0.02 6.56 23.71
C HIS A 223 0.01 6.46 22.17
N GLY A 224 1.20 6.40 21.54
CA GLY A 224 1.35 6.13 20.10
C GLY A 224 0.85 4.74 19.69
N ALA A 225 1.21 3.69 20.44
CA ALA A 225 0.71 2.34 20.17
C ALA A 225 -0.80 2.21 20.39
N LYS A 226 -1.39 2.99 21.32
CA LYS A 226 -2.85 3.07 21.49
C LYS A 226 -3.54 3.73 20.30
N LEU A 227 -2.97 4.82 19.78
CA LEU A 227 -3.50 5.49 18.60
C LEU A 227 -3.38 4.63 17.35
N GLU A 228 -2.26 3.93 17.16
CA GLU A 228 -2.09 2.97 16.09
C GLU A 228 -3.09 1.82 16.20
N ALA A 229 -3.26 1.23 17.39
CA ALA A 229 -4.25 0.18 17.61
C ALA A 229 -5.69 0.65 17.36
N LEU A 230 -6.03 1.89 17.73
CA LEU A 230 -7.34 2.48 17.43
C LEU A 230 -7.52 2.76 15.94
N ASN A 231 -6.45 3.14 15.25
CA ASN A 231 -6.48 3.36 13.82
C ASN A 231 -6.60 2.02 13.06
N THR A 232 -5.92 0.96 13.52
CA THR A 232 -6.07 -0.37 12.94
C THR A 232 -7.48 -0.92 13.19
N THR A 233 -8.03 -0.80 14.40
CA THR A 233 -9.42 -1.25 14.65
C THR A 233 -10.43 -0.42 13.88
N ARG A 234 -10.21 0.89 13.71
CA ARG A 234 -11.03 1.74 12.84
C ARG A 234 -10.98 1.23 11.39
N ASN A 235 -9.78 0.96 10.87
CA ASN A 235 -9.63 0.49 9.49
C ASN A 235 -10.21 -0.92 9.29
N GLU A 236 -10.10 -1.80 10.28
CA GLU A 236 -10.73 -3.11 10.26
C GLU A 236 -12.25 -3.02 10.32
N LEU A 237 -12.82 -2.13 11.14
CA LEU A 237 -14.26 -1.87 11.17
C LEU A 237 -14.75 -1.26 9.87
N ILE A 238 -14.01 -0.32 9.29
CA ILE A 238 -14.32 0.24 7.96
C ILE A 238 -14.28 -0.89 6.94
N SER A 239 -13.23 -1.71 6.90
CA SER A 239 -13.13 -2.84 5.98
C SER A 239 -14.22 -3.87 6.20
N TRP A 240 -14.64 -4.11 7.44
CA TRP A 240 -15.73 -5.03 7.76
C TRP A 240 -17.08 -4.46 7.31
N ILE A 241 -17.33 -3.17 7.56
CA ILE A 241 -18.53 -2.47 7.08
C ILE A 241 -18.55 -2.44 5.55
N GLU A 242 -17.43 -2.14 4.90
CA GLU A 242 -17.29 -2.16 3.45
C GLU A 242 -17.51 -3.57 2.89
N ALA A 243 -16.97 -4.60 3.54
CA ALA A 243 -17.21 -5.99 3.16
C ALA A 243 -18.69 -6.37 3.35
N GLU A 244 -19.31 -5.98 4.45
CA GLU A 244 -20.71 -6.30 4.73
C GLU A 244 -21.67 -5.52 3.83
N LEU A 245 -21.36 -4.25 3.51
CA LEU A 245 -22.06 -3.47 2.50
C LEU A 245 -21.85 -4.04 1.09
N SER A 246 -20.66 -4.56 0.79
CA SER A 246 -20.41 -5.22 -0.50
C SER A 246 -21.18 -6.53 -0.64
N LYS A 247 -21.36 -7.29 0.46
CA LYS A 247 -22.20 -8.48 0.49
C LYS A 247 -23.68 -8.13 0.39
N ALA A 248 -24.16 -7.15 1.15
CA ALA A 248 -25.53 -6.67 1.06
C ALA A 248 -25.85 -6.06 -0.32
N SER A 249 -24.85 -5.54 -1.04
CA SER A 249 -24.98 -5.09 -2.43
C SER A 249 -24.86 -6.21 -3.46
N ALA A 250 -24.28 -7.36 -3.11
CA ALA A 250 -24.13 -8.54 -3.96
C ALA A 250 -25.22 -9.60 -3.74
N GLU A 251 -26.00 -9.48 -2.67
CA GLU A 251 -27.08 -10.42 -2.29
C GLU A 251 -28.29 -10.35 -3.25
N GLU A 252 -28.35 -9.36 -4.14
CA GLU A 252 -29.31 -9.33 -5.26
C GLU A 252 -28.85 -10.15 -6.49
N ALA A 253 -27.69 -10.83 -6.43
CA ALA A 253 -27.13 -11.55 -7.58
C ALA A 253 -26.60 -12.97 -7.30
N ASP A 254 -26.67 -13.50 -6.08
CA ASP A 254 -26.25 -14.88 -5.80
C ASP A 254 -27.05 -15.50 -4.64
N GLU A 255 -28.28 -15.94 -4.93
CA GLU A 255 -28.96 -16.90 -4.07
C GLU A 255 -28.31 -18.27 -4.25
N GLY A 256 -27.51 -18.69 -3.28
CA GLY A 256 -26.88 -20.01 -3.32
C GLY A 256 -26.05 -20.39 -2.10
N GLY A 257 -26.68 -20.53 -0.92
CA GLY A 257 -26.19 -21.50 0.06
C GLY A 257 -25.99 -21.02 1.50
N ASP A 258 -26.80 -21.64 2.36
CA ASP A 258 -26.55 -21.96 3.77
C ASP A 258 -26.68 -20.88 4.86
N SER A 259 -27.89 -20.91 5.45
CA SER A 259 -28.08 -21.33 6.84
C SER A 259 -27.50 -20.44 7.95
N PHE A 260 -28.11 -19.27 8.15
CA PHE A 260 -28.26 -18.69 9.49
C PHE A 260 -29.65 -18.99 10.06
N ARG A 261 -29.79 -20.21 10.62
CA ARG A 261 -30.74 -20.48 11.70
C ARG A 261 -29.97 -21.05 12.87
N GLN A 262 -29.85 -20.25 13.94
CA GLN A 262 -30.58 -20.49 15.20
C GLN A 262 -29.78 -19.99 16.40
N GLY A 263 -30.42 -19.13 17.20
CA GLY A 263 -29.90 -18.73 18.49
C GLY A 263 -30.83 -17.82 19.25
N GLN A 264 -32.05 -18.27 19.57
CA GLN A 264 -32.69 -17.93 20.85
C GLN A 264 -33.96 -18.76 21.08
N ASN A 265 -33.86 -19.68 22.05
CA ASN A 265 -35.01 -20.26 22.73
C ASN A 265 -35.53 -19.24 23.74
N CYS A 266 -36.71 -18.68 23.50
CA CYS A 266 -37.61 -18.14 24.52
C CYS A 266 -39.04 -18.62 24.19
N GLN A 267 -39.85 -18.76 25.24
CA GLN A 267 -41.07 -19.59 25.28
C GLN A 267 -42.19 -19.17 24.30
N PRO A 268 -42.94 -20.13 23.72
CA PRO A 268 -43.88 -19.83 22.62
C PRO A 268 -45.27 -19.29 23.02
N GLU A 269 -45.64 -19.20 24.30
CA GLU A 269 -47.03 -18.85 24.67
C GLU A 269 -47.27 -17.34 24.88
N ASP A 270 -46.28 -16.58 25.37
CA ASP A 270 -46.39 -15.12 25.53
C ASP A 270 -46.22 -14.37 24.18
N ASP A 271 -45.50 -14.96 23.23
CA ASP A 271 -45.28 -14.36 21.91
C ASP A 271 -46.56 -14.38 21.05
N GLN A 272 -47.41 -15.40 21.17
CA GLN A 272 -48.67 -15.47 20.41
C GLN A 272 -49.68 -14.41 20.88
N ALA A 273 -49.76 -14.17 22.19
CA ALA A 273 -50.65 -13.17 22.78
C ALA A 273 -50.19 -11.73 22.46
N THR A 274 -48.87 -11.49 22.47
CA THR A 274 -48.31 -10.18 22.11
C THR A 274 -48.41 -9.90 20.60
N VAL A 275 -48.23 -10.91 19.75
CA VAL A 275 -48.42 -10.78 18.29
C VAL A 275 -49.88 -10.47 17.93
N THR A 276 -50.84 -11.14 18.57
CA THR A 276 -52.27 -10.86 18.32
C THR A 276 -52.69 -9.48 18.82
N ALA A 277 -52.16 -9.01 19.94
CA ALA A 277 -52.36 -7.64 20.42
C ALA A 277 -51.77 -6.59 19.46
N GLN A 278 -50.57 -6.85 18.92
CA GLN A 278 -49.92 -5.98 17.92
C GLN A 278 -50.70 -5.95 16.61
N LEU A 279 -51.21 -7.09 16.13
CA LEU A 279 -52.10 -7.16 14.96
C LEU A 279 -53.40 -6.39 15.17
N GLY A 280 -53.98 -6.45 16.38
CA GLY A 280 -55.11 -5.62 16.78
C GLY A 280 -54.79 -4.13 16.65
N GLN A 281 -53.64 -3.70 17.18
CA GLN A 281 -53.21 -2.30 17.09
C GLN A 281 -52.94 -1.85 15.65
N ILE A 282 -52.37 -2.72 14.81
CA ILE A 282 -52.12 -2.43 13.39
C ILE A 282 -53.45 -2.29 12.64
N SER A 283 -54.42 -3.19 12.86
CA SER A 283 -55.73 -3.10 12.23
C SER A 283 -56.49 -1.83 12.61
N GLN A 284 -56.40 -1.40 13.88
CA GLN A 284 -56.99 -0.15 14.35
C GLN A 284 -56.34 1.08 13.69
N LYS A 285 -55.00 1.10 13.59
CA LYS A 285 -54.25 2.16 12.89
C LYS A 285 -54.58 2.21 11.39
N TYR A 286 -54.78 1.04 10.78
CA TYR A 286 -55.16 0.97 9.38
C TYR A 286 -56.60 1.45 9.16
N ALA A 287 -57.52 1.12 10.06
CA ALA A 287 -58.90 1.60 10.03
C ALA A 287 -58.97 3.13 10.16
N SER A 288 -58.20 3.73 11.07
CA SER A 288 -58.15 5.19 11.22
C SER A 288 -57.50 5.88 10.01
N TYR A 289 -56.45 5.30 9.43
CA TYR A 289 -55.85 5.77 8.18
C TYR A 289 -56.84 5.73 7.00
N VAL A 290 -57.59 4.65 6.83
CA VAL A 290 -58.61 4.53 5.78
C VAL A 290 -59.75 5.53 5.99
N ALA A 291 -60.18 5.74 7.24
CA ALA A 291 -61.19 6.76 7.56
C ALA A 291 -60.71 8.17 7.19
N GLY A 292 -59.49 8.56 7.58
CA GLY A 292 -58.91 9.85 7.22
C GLY A 292 -58.74 10.03 5.71
N ARG A 293 -58.38 8.96 4.97
CA ARG A 293 -58.29 9.01 3.51
C ARG A 293 -59.65 9.18 2.83
N LYS A 294 -60.70 8.55 3.38
CA LYS A 294 -62.07 8.73 2.90
C LYS A 294 -62.57 10.16 3.14
N GLU A 295 -62.22 10.76 4.27
CA GLU A 295 -62.55 12.15 4.59
C GLU A 295 -61.84 13.12 3.65
N VAL A 296 -60.54 12.92 3.40
CA VAL A 296 -59.79 13.73 2.41
C VAL A 296 -60.35 13.58 1.00
N LEU A 297 -60.73 12.36 0.59
CA LEU A 297 -61.39 12.13 -0.69
C LEU A 297 -62.77 12.81 -0.77
N ALA A 298 -63.54 12.83 0.32
CA ALA A 298 -64.82 13.52 0.38
C ALA A 298 -64.67 15.05 0.33
N LEU A 299 -63.61 15.61 0.91
CA LEU A 299 -63.29 17.03 0.80
C LEU A 299 -62.81 17.39 -0.61
N ALA A 300 -61.96 16.55 -1.22
CA ALA A 300 -61.47 16.76 -2.58
C ALA A 300 -62.59 16.63 -3.63
N SER A 301 -63.57 15.74 -3.42
CA SER A 301 -64.72 15.60 -4.32
C SER A 301 -65.73 16.74 -4.17
N GLN A 302 -65.83 17.36 -3.00
CA GLN A 302 -66.66 18.56 -2.80
C GLN A 302 -66.06 19.83 -3.43
N GLN A 303 -64.74 19.85 -3.69
CA GLN A 303 -64.03 21.04 -4.18
C GLN A 303 -63.88 21.10 -5.71
N GLN A 304 -64.44 20.15 -6.46
CA GLN A 304 -64.49 20.20 -7.93
C GLN A 304 -65.92 20.26 -8.46
N LEU A 305 -66.50 21.45 -8.47
CA LEU A 305 -67.44 21.90 -9.51
C LEU A 305 -67.29 23.44 -9.58
N PRO A 306 -66.81 23.97 -10.72
CA PRO A 306 -67.77 24.30 -11.75
C PRO A 306 -67.37 23.83 -13.15
N SER A 307 -68.41 23.39 -13.85
CA SER A 307 -68.50 23.13 -15.27
C SER A 307 -68.20 24.38 -16.10
N MET A 308 -67.20 24.29 -16.98
CA MET A 308 -67.05 25.16 -18.14
C MET A 308 -66.87 24.26 -19.37
N SER A 309 -67.86 24.32 -20.24
CA SER A 309 -67.96 23.60 -21.52
C SER A 309 -66.91 24.08 -22.52
N PRO A 310 -66.34 23.22 -23.39
CA PRO A 310 -65.38 23.65 -24.40
C PRO A 310 -66.07 23.98 -25.74
N PRO A 311 -65.72 25.08 -26.44
CA PRO A 311 -66.11 25.24 -27.82
C PRO A 311 -65.08 24.60 -28.75
N HIS A 312 -65.58 23.62 -29.49
CA HIS A 312 -65.41 23.32 -30.90
C HIS A 312 -64.11 23.67 -31.65
N GLN A 313 -63.60 22.61 -32.28
CA GLN A 313 -62.57 22.56 -33.30
C GLN A 313 -62.92 23.42 -34.54
N GLN A 314 -61.91 24.08 -35.10
CA GLN A 314 -61.76 24.17 -36.56
C GLN A 314 -60.28 23.97 -36.91
N ALA A 315 -60.03 22.93 -37.70
CA ALA A 315 -58.78 22.71 -38.40
C ALA A 315 -58.79 23.51 -39.70
N THR A 316 -57.65 24.09 -40.07
CA THR A 316 -57.05 23.96 -41.41
C THR A 316 -55.58 24.40 -41.36
N PRO A 317 -54.74 23.89 -42.29
CA PRO A 317 -53.30 23.81 -42.13
C PRO A 317 -52.58 24.99 -42.79
N SER A 318 -51.42 25.37 -42.25
CA SER A 318 -50.46 26.19 -42.99
C SER A 318 -49.04 25.87 -42.53
N GLU A 319 -48.33 25.20 -43.44
CA GLU A 319 -46.96 25.44 -43.91
C GLU A 319 -45.85 25.78 -42.91
N HIS A 320 -44.81 24.95 -42.99
CA HIS A 320 -43.39 25.24 -42.76
C HIS A 320 -43.04 26.21 -41.62
N VAL A 321 -42.76 25.64 -40.45
CA VAL A 321 -41.72 26.19 -39.58
C VAL A 321 -40.47 25.35 -39.77
N ASP A 322 -39.43 26.01 -40.25
CA ASP A 322 -38.09 25.50 -40.43
C ASP A 322 -37.55 24.83 -39.17
N ASN A 323 -37.01 23.62 -39.37
CA ASN A 323 -36.08 22.96 -38.44
C ASN A 323 -34.73 23.70 -38.43
N ALA A 324 -34.71 24.93 -37.92
CA ALA A 324 -33.48 25.71 -37.73
C ALA A 324 -32.93 25.63 -36.30
N ASP A 325 -33.77 25.37 -35.30
CA ASP A 325 -33.35 25.45 -33.89
C ASP A 325 -32.68 24.18 -33.35
N SER A 326 -32.89 23.01 -33.96
CA SER A 326 -32.22 21.77 -33.54
C SER A 326 -30.74 21.72 -33.94
N LYS A 327 -30.34 22.41 -35.02
CA LYS A 327 -28.95 22.41 -35.50
C LYS A 327 -28.04 23.25 -34.60
N LEU A 328 -28.55 24.28 -33.94
CA LEU A 328 -27.75 25.19 -33.11
C LEU A 328 -27.38 24.55 -31.76
N ALA A 329 -28.27 23.73 -31.18
CA ALA A 329 -27.97 22.92 -30.00
C ALA A 329 -26.92 21.83 -30.28
N ASP A 330 -26.97 21.22 -31.46
CA ASP A 330 -25.95 20.23 -31.90
C ASP A 330 -24.56 20.88 -31.97
N HIS A 331 -24.42 22.11 -32.50
CA HIS A 331 -23.12 22.78 -32.62
C HIS A 331 -22.54 23.25 -31.28
N LEU A 332 -23.38 23.51 -30.28
CA LEU A 332 -22.93 23.89 -28.93
C LEU A 332 -22.46 22.67 -28.11
N LEU A 333 -23.09 21.51 -28.28
CA LEU A 333 -22.77 20.30 -27.52
C LEU A 333 -21.68 19.44 -28.18
N THR A 334 -21.56 19.48 -29.51
CA THR A 334 -20.55 18.73 -30.29
C THR A 334 -19.10 18.92 -29.79
N PRO A 335 -18.59 20.15 -29.52
CA PRO A 335 -17.21 20.30 -29.05
C PRO A 335 -16.98 19.70 -27.65
N TYR A 336 -18.01 19.68 -26.79
CA TYR A 336 -17.91 19.04 -25.47
C TYR A 336 -17.91 17.51 -25.58
N ILE A 337 -18.71 16.96 -26.49
CA ILE A 337 -18.72 15.51 -26.76
C ILE A 337 -17.40 15.08 -27.39
N GLU A 338 -16.86 15.85 -28.33
CA GLU A 338 -15.55 15.61 -28.94
C GLU A 338 -14.41 15.72 -27.92
N ALA A 339 -14.46 16.71 -27.02
CA ALA A 339 -13.55 16.81 -25.89
C ALA A 339 -13.66 15.59 -24.96
N LEU A 340 -14.87 15.14 -24.63
CA LEU A 340 -15.07 13.95 -23.79
C LEU A 340 -14.55 12.67 -24.46
N LEU A 341 -14.77 12.52 -25.77
CA LEU A 341 -14.26 11.40 -26.57
C LEU A 341 -12.73 11.41 -26.66
N SER A 342 -12.12 12.58 -26.84
CA SER A 342 -10.66 12.73 -26.85
C SER A 342 -10.06 12.38 -25.47
N ILE A 343 -10.67 12.83 -24.37
CA ILE A 343 -10.26 12.47 -23.00
C ILE A 343 -10.43 10.97 -22.77
N SER A 344 -11.54 10.37 -23.22
CA SER A 344 -11.76 8.93 -23.15
C SER A 344 -10.69 8.16 -23.93
N SER A 345 -10.34 8.61 -25.13
CA SER A 345 -9.27 8.02 -25.93
C SER A 345 -7.92 8.13 -25.23
N HIS A 346 -7.61 9.29 -24.63
CA HIS A 346 -6.40 9.52 -23.87
C HIS A 346 -6.33 8.60 -22.64
N GLN A 347 -7.43 8.49 -21.88
CA GLN A 347 -7.52 7.58 -20.74
C GLN A 347 -7.27 6.13 -21.16
N LYS A 348 -7.82 5.66 -22.29
CA LYS A 348 -7.54 4.33 -22.83
C LYS A 348 -6.04 4.15 -23.14
N THR A 349 -5.40 5.14 -23.77
CA THR A 349 -3.96 5.08 -24.03
C THR A 349 -3.14 5.04 -22.74
N VAL A 350 -3.48 5.85 -21.73
CA VAL A 350 -2.79 5.87 -20.42
C VAL A 350 -2.96 4.54 -19.70
N ILE A 351 -4.16 3.95 -19.72
CA ILE A 351 -4.41 2.62 -19.13
C ILE A 351 -3.58 1.55 -19.84
N SER A 352 -3.50 1.59 -21.17
CA SER A 352 -2.67 0.65 -21.95
C SER A 352 -1.17 0.83 -21.68
N TYR A 353 -0.70 2.06 -21.53
CA TYR A 353 0.69 2.34 -21.16
C TYR A 353 0.99 1.85 -19.75
N LYS A 354 0.09 2.11 -18.79
CA LYS A 354 0.21 1.64 -17.41
C LYS A 354 0.26 0.11 -17.34
N SER A 355 -0.60 -0.59 -18.10
CA SER A 355 -0.60 -2.05 -18.12
C SER A 355 0.68 -2.61 -18.75
N HIS A 356 1.16 -2.00 -19.85
CA HIS A 356 2.43 -2.35 -20.48
C HIS A 356 3.62 -2.13 -19.53
N ALA A 357 3.73 -0.95 -18.92
CA ALA A 357 4.80 -0.62 -17.98
C ALA A 357 4.78 -1.55 -16.75
N SER A 358 3.58 -1.87 -16.23
CA SER A 358 3.44 -2.83 -15.13
C SER A 358 3.87 -4.24 -15.53
N SER A 359 3.57 -4.67 -16.76
CA SER A 359 3.98 -5.97 -17.28
C SER A 359 5.49 -6.05 -17.47
N VAL A 360 6.11 -5.01 -18.05
CA VAL A 360 7.57 -4.91 -18.18
C VAL A 360 8.26 -4.89 -16.81
N LEU A 361 7.73 -4.15 -15.84
CA LEU A 361 8.27 -4.12 -14.48
C LEU A 361 8.18 -5.50 -13.80
N LYS A 362 7.05 -6.19 -13.93
CA LYS A 362 6.88 -7.56 -13.41
C LYS A 362 7.84 -8.54 -14.06
N LYS A 363 8.03 -8.43 -15.38
CA LYS A 363 9.01 -9.23 -16.11
C LYS A 363 10.42 -8.98 -15.58
N GLN A 364 10.84 -7.71 -15.47
CA GLN A 364 12.15 -7.34 -14.95
C GLN A 364 12.36 -7.83 -13.50
N ILE A 365 11.33 -7.73 -12.65
CA ILE A 365 11.39 -8.24 -11.28
C ILE A 365 11.58 -9.75 -11.28
N ASN A 366 10.83 -10.49 -12.10
CA ASN A 366 10.96 -11.94 -12.19
C ASN A 366 12.32 -12.36 -12.78
N ASP A 367 12.80 -11.68 -13.82
CA ASP A 367 14.12 -11.92 -14.41
C ASP A 367 15.23 -11.68 -13.37
N SER A 368 15.10 -10.61 -12.56
CA SER A 368 16.04 -10.34 -11.46
C SER A 368 15.98 -11.37 -10.34
N ARG A 369 14.78 -11.88 -10.00
CA ARG A 369 14.62 -12.97 -9.03
C ARG A 369 15.27 -14.25 -9.54
N GLN A 370 15.02 -14.63 -10.79
CA GLN A 370 15.64 -15.81 -11.39
C GLN A 370 17.16 -15.70 -11.45
N ALA A 371 17.70 -14.51 -11.75
CA ALA A 371 19.13 -14.26 -11.71
C ALA A 371 19.69 -14.41 -10.29
N LEU A 372 19.01 -13.88 -9.27
CA LEU A 372 19.41 -14.02 -7.86
C LEU A 372 19.33 -15.47 -7.37
N ASP A 373 18.32 -16.24 -7.81
CA ASP A 373 18.19 -17.66 -7.47
C ASP A 373 19.33 -18.49 -8.09
N ARG A 374 19.66 -18.24 -9.37
CA ARG A 374 20.83 -18.88 -10.02
C ARG A 374 22.13 -18.52 -9.32
N LEU A 375 22.34 -17.24 -9.01
CA LEU A 375 23.50 -16.80 -8.24
C LEU A 375 23.54 -17.46 -6.87
N ALA A 376 22.39 -17.72 -6.24
CA ALA A 376 22.33 -18.36 -4.94
C ALA A 376 22.75 -19.83 -5.01
N GLU A 377 22.33 -20.54 -6.07
CA GLU A 377 22.75 -21.91 -6.37
C GLU A 377 24.25 -22.01 -6.66
N GLU A 378 24.83 -21.02 -7.33
CA GLU A 378 26.27 -20.97 -7.63
C GLU A 378 27.12 -20.48 -6.43
N SER A 379 26.52 -19.78 -5.47
CA SER A 379 27.25 -19.19 -4.36
C SER A 379 27.68 -20.24 -3.33
N GLN A 380 28.95 -20.17 -2.93
CA GLN A 380 29.45 -20.90 -1.76
C GLN A 380 29.20 -20.13 -0.45
N LEU A 381 28.89 -18.84 -0.54
CA LEU A 381 28.70 -17.96 0.62
C LEU A 381 27.42 -18.28 1.40
N LEU A 382 26.29 -18.48 0.70
CA LEU A 382 25.00 -18.75 1.35
C LEU A 382 24.96 -20.12 2.08
N PRO A 383 25.52 -21.21 1.51
CA PRO A 383 25.63 -22.48 2.23
C PRO A 383 26.57 -22.43 3.44
N SER A 384 27.68 -21.66 3.36
CA SER A 384 28.62 -21.51 4.47
C SER A 384 28.05 -20.72 5.64
N TYR A 385 27.12 -19.80 5.37
CA TYR A 385 26.47 -18.96 6.38
C TYR A 385 24.95 -19.03 6.26
N PRO A 386 24.32 -20.17 6.61
CA PRO A 386 22.88 -20.31 6.53
C PRO A 386 22.23 -19.35 7.54
N MET A 387 21.27 -18.55 7.07
CA MET A 387 20.46 -17.74 7.98
C MET A 387 19.84 -18.64 9.05
N LYS A 388 20.01 -18.26 10.32
CA LYS A 388 19.14 -18.71 11.42
C LYS A 388 17.75 -18.07 11.29
N SER A 389 17.16 -18.09 10.11
CA SER A 389 15.72 -17.91 9.97
C SER A 389 15.09 -19.16 10.56
N SER A 390 14.37 -18.99 11.66
CA SER A 390 13.44 -19.96 12.24
C SER A 390 13.03 -21.04 11.24
N GLN A 391 13.47 -22.28 11.49
CA GLN A 391 13.08 -23.52 10.80
C GLN A 391 12.51 -23.32 9.39
N ARG A 392 13.38 -23.23 8.38
CA ARG A 392 12.98 -23.73 7.05
C ARG A 392 12.74 -25.22 7.22
N GLY A 393 11.46 -25.58 7.30
CA GLY A 393 10.97 -26.93 7.43
C GLY A 393 11.63 -27.85 6.42
N ARG A 394 12.52 -28.69 6.93
CA ARG A 394 12.92 -29.93 6.27
C ARG A 394 11.83 -30.94 6.61
N SER A 395 10.68 -30.83 5.96
CA SER A 395 9.69 -31.90 5.90
C SER A 395 9.11 -31.92 4.50
N GLY A 396 9.40 -32.99 3.76
CA GLY A 396 8.69 -33.31 2.54
C GLY A 396 7.21 -33.55 2.82
N MET A 397 6.40 -33.34 1.79
CA MET A 397 4.94 -33.56 1.74
C MET A 397 4.10 -32.71 2.70
N ALA A 398 3.58 -31.58 2.20
CA ALA A 398 2.18 -31.16 2.41
C ALA A 398 1.87 -29.88 1.61
N ASN A 399 1.16 -30.07 0.50
CA ASN A 399 0.12 -29.23 -0.10
C ASN A 399 0.23 -27.69 -0.08
N ASP A 400 0.32 -27.15 -1.30
CA ASP A 400 -0.20 -25.86 -1.73
C ASP A 400 -1.57 -25.53 -1.11
N THR A 401 -1.63 -24.69 -0.07
CA THR A 401 -2.80 -23.86 0.27
C THR A 401 -2.51 -22.85 1.40
N THR A 402 -1.53 -21.96 1.22
CA THR A 402 -1.45 -20.72 2.03
C THR A 402 -0.95 -19.54 1.19
N LYS A 403 -1.69 -19.18 0.14
CA LYS A 403 -1.62 -17.84 -0.45
C LYS A 403 -2.48 -16.90 0.41
N SER A 404 -1.94 -16.48 1.55
CA SER A 404 -2.50 -15.39 2.35
C SER A 404 -1.41 -14.38 2.67
N SER A 405 -1.45 -13.29 1.90
CA SER A 405 -1.05 -11.91 2.20
C SER A 405 -0.36 -11.31 0.97
N ASN A 406 -1.16 -10.63 0.16
CA ASN A 406 -0.66 -9.69 -0.84
C ASN A 406 -0.06 -8.48 -0.10
N CYS A 407 1.17 -8.64 0.40
CA CYS A 407 2.08 -7.55 0.65
C CYS A 407 3.31 -7.85 -0.18
N SER A 408 3.66 -6.95 -1.10
CA SER A 408 4.80 -7.03 -2.01
C SER A 408 6.02 -7.74 -1.39
N GLU A 409 6.13 -9.06 -1.60
CA GLU A 409 7.33 -9.86 -1.34
C GLU A 409 8.40 -9.39 -2.34
N GLY A 410 9.01 -8.24 -2.07
CA GLY A 410 9.90 -7.55 -2.99
C GLY A 410 11.20 -8.32 -3.20
N ILE A 411 11.97 -7.93 -4.21
CA ILE A 411 13.35 -8.43 -4.43
C ILE A 411 14.20 -8.28 -3.14
N SER A 412 13.84 -7.37 -2.24
CA SER A 412 14.46 -7.20 -0.92
C SER A 412 14.50 -8.46 -0.06
N THR A 413 13.47 -9.34 -0.13
CA THR A 413 13.45 -10.57 0.66
C THR A 413 14.46 -11.60 0.12
N TYR A 414 14.69 -11.59 -1.20
CA TYR A 414 15.70 -12.41 -1.88
C TYR A 414 17.13 -11.90 -1.66
N ILE A 415 17.31 -10.58 -1.53
CA ILE A 415 18.64 -9.98 -1.27
C ILE A 415 19.06 -10.12 0.19
N ARG A 416 18.12 -10.14 1.14
CA ARG A 416 18.43 -10.15 2.58
C ARG A 416 19.36 -11.31 3.01
N PRO A 417 19.20 -12.56 2.52
CA PRO A 417 20.14 -13.66 2.79
C PRO A 417 21.58 -13.34 2.40
N TRP A 418 21.78 -12.68 1.27
CA TRP A 418 23.10 -12.29 0.78
C TRP A 418 23.78 -11.26 1.67
N VAL A 419 23.02 -10.25 2.11
CA VAL A 419 23.55 -9.21 3.00
C VAL A 419 23.98 -9.83 4.33
N LEU A 420 23.12 -10.66 4.94
CA LEU A 420 23.48 -11.28 6.20
C LEU A 420 24.63 -12.27 6.06
N ALA A 421 24.68 -13.06 4.98
CA ALA A 421 25.79 -13.99 4.73
C ALA A 421 27.12 -13.25 4.50
N ALA A 422 27.08 -12.08 3.83
CA ALA A 422 28.24 -11.23 3.66
C ALA A 422 28.70 -10.62 5.00
N ASP A 423 27.77 -10.15 5.83
CA ASP A 423 28.07 -9.62 7.16
C ASP A 423 28.64 -10.71 8.08
N SER A 424 28.06 -11.92 8.06
CA SER A 424 28.58 -13.03 8.86
C SER A 424 29.94 -13.50 8.38
N ALA A 425 30.17 -13.53 7.07
CA ALA A 425 31.48 -13.87 6.52
C ALA A 425 32.52 -12.83 6.92
N LYS A 426 32.18 -11.54 6.87
CA LYS A 426 33.03 -10.46 7.34
C LYS A 426 33.40 -10.65 8.82
N ILE A 427 32.41 -10.90 9.68
CA ILE A 427 32.66 -11.13 11.11
C ILE A 427 33.56 -12.35 11.32
N ALA A 428 33.27 -13.49 10.66
CA ALA A 428 34.08 -14.69 10.78
C ALA A 428 35.53 -14.49 10.32
N THR A 429 35.76 -13.72 9.25
CA THR A 429 37.13 -13.38 8.82
C THR A 429 37.85 -12.49 9.83
N LEU A 430 37.14 -11.55 10.46
CA LEU A 430 37.72 -10.69 11.51
C LEU A 430 38.04 -11.49 12.77
N GLU A 431 37.18 -12.43 13.15
CA GLU A 431 37.39 -13.35 14.27
C GLU A 431 38.60 -14.25 14.01
N ALA A 432 38.70 -14.88 12.84
CA ALA A 432 39.86 -15.70 12.48
C ALA A 432 41.17 -14.91 12.50
N VAL A 433 41.16 -13.66 12.01
CA VAL A 433 42.34 -12.78 12.10
C VAL A 433 42.67 -12.46 13.56
N ALA A 434 41.67 -12.14 14.38
CA ALA A 434 41.87 -11.87 15.81
C ALA A 434 42.48 -13.09 16.53
N GLU A 435 41.96 -14.30 16.28
CA GLU A 435 42.50 -15.55 16.84
C GLU A 435 43.95 -15.79 16.42
N THR A 436 44.31 -15.53 15.15
CA THR A 436 45.71 -15.67 14.70
C THR A 436 46.65 -14.64 15.33
N ILE A 437 46.16 -13.42 15.60
CA ILE A 437 46.93 -12.39 16.29
C ILE A 437 47.12 -12.75 17.75
N GLU A 438 46.06 -13.22 18.43
CA GLU A 438 46.13 -13.68 19.82
C GLU A 438 47.06 -14.90 19.95
N GLY A 439 46.94 -15.88 19.06
CA GLY A 439 47.86 -17.02 19.00
C GLY A 439 49.31 -16.59 18.74
N GLY A 440 49.52 -15.60 17.87
CA GLY A 440 50.84 -15.00 17.63
C GLY A 440 51.39 -14.28 18.87
N GLN A 441 50.55 -13.56 19.61
CA GLN A 441 50.94 -12.90 20.86
C GLN A 441 51.31 -13.92 21.94
N ILE A 442 50.51 -14.98 22.12
CA ILE A 442 50.82 -16.05 23.07
C ILE A 442 52.13 -16.74 22.68
N ALA A 443 52.37 -16.98 21.39
CA ALA A 443 53.64 -17.54 20.91
C ALA A 443 54.83 -16.61 21.22
N LEU A 444 54.69 -15.30 21.02
CA LEU A 444 55.72 -14.31 21.37
C LEU A 444 55.97 -14.26 22.88
N GLU A 445 54.93 -14.28 23.71
CA GLU A 445 55.05 -14.34 25.17
C GLU A 445 55.78 -15.61 25.61
N ASN A 446 55.50 -16.75 24.98
CA ASN A 446 56.20 -18.00 25.25
C ASN A 446 57.67 -17.96 24.80
N CYS A 447 57.96 -17.36 23.64
CA CYS A 447 59.33 -17.15 23.19
C CYS A 447 60.11 -16.22 24.13
N MET A 448 59.50 -15.12 24.60
CA MET A 448 60.12 -14.22 25.58
C MET A 448 60.42 -14.92 26.90
N LYS A 449 59.47 -15.72 27.43
CA LYS A 449 59.70 -16.55 28.62
C LYS A 449 60.85 -17.53 28.41
N SER A 450 60.87 -18.22 27.26
CA SER A 450 61.96 -19.14 26.91
C SER A 450 63.31 -18.43 26.79
N LEU A 451 63.36 -17.19 26.27
CA LEU A 451 64.58 -16.39 26.22
C LEU A 451 65.04 -15.98 27.62
N GLN A 452 64.12 -15.54 28.49
CA GLN A 452 64.42 -15.24 29.89
C GLN A 452 64.96 -16.48 30.63
N ASP A 453 64.39 -17.65 30.38
CA ASP A 453 64.89 -18.91 30.97
C ASP A 453 66.29 -19.26 30.45
N VAL A 454 66.58 -18.99 29.17
CA VAL A 454 67.93 -19.15 28.60
C VAL A 454 68.91 -18.14 29.21
N ASP A 455 68.54 -16.87 29.34
CA ASP A 455 69.37 -15.83 29.97
C ASP A 455 69.70 -16.17 31.44
N ARG A 456 68.73 -16.71 32.18
CA ARG A 456 68.92 -17.28 33.53
C ARG A 456 69.94 -18.42 33.52
N LEU A 457 69.86 -19.34 32.55
CA LEU A 457 70.81 -20.45 32.42
C LEU A 457 72.22 -20.01 32.01
N LEU A 458 72.34 -18.91 31.24
CA LEU A 458 73.62 -18.30 30.90
C LEU A 458 74.23 -17.45 32.03
N GLY A 459 73.52 -17.32 33.16
CA GLY A 459 73.99 -16.56 34.33
C GLY A 459 74.03 -15.05 34.09
N GLN A 460 73.18 -14.54 33.18
CA GLN A 460 73.00 -13.11 32.92
C GLN A 460 71.91 -12.47 33.79
N ASP A 461 71.45 -13.13 34.86
CA ASP A 461 70.73 -12.46 35.93
C ASP A 461 71.71 -11.49 36.63
N THR A 462 71.92 -10.31 36.04
CA THR A 462 72.40 -9.17 36.81
C THR A 462 71.34 -8.90 37.85
N ASP A 463 71.69 -9.15 39.11
CA ASP A 463 70.93 -8.76 40.30
C ASP A 463 70.37 -7.34 40.11
N GLN A 464 69.12 -7.24 39.68
CA GLN A 464 68.38 -5.99 39.74
C GLN A 464 67.73 -5.93 41.11
N GLU A 465 68.59 -5.76 42.12
CA GLU A 465 68.18 -5.31 43.45
C GLU A 465 67.56 -3.92 43.31
N THR A 466 66.26 -3.87 43.62
CA THR A 466 65.55 -2.80 44.32
C THR A 466 66.26 -1.45 44.42
N CYS A 467 65.77 -0.45 43.69
CA CYS A 467 65.81 0.92 44.17
C CYS A 467 64.36 1.42 44.28
N ASP A 468 63.87 1.38 45.51
CA ASP A 468 62.69 2.10 45.95
C ASP A 468 62.81 3.57 45.54
N THR A 469 61.81 4.09 44.84
CA THR A 469 61.47 5.51 44.94
C THR A 469 59.95 5.62 44.97
N ASP A 470 59.46 5.71 46.19
CA ASP A 470 58.08 6.02 46.53
C ASP A 470 57.66 7.41 46.00
N LEU A 471 56.41 7.44 45.52
CA LEU A 471 55.42 8.51 45.66
C LEU A 471 55.63 9.87 44.94
N ALA A 472 54.95 10.02 43.80
CA ALA A 472 54.08 11.17 43.53
C ALA A 472 52.99 10.83 42.47
N GLN A 473 51.74 10.68 42.90
CA GLN A 473 50.52 10.74 42.08
C GLN A 473 50.12 12.21 41.80
N PRO A 474 49.01 12.52 41.09
CA PRO A 474 48.54 12.04 39.78
C PRO A 474 48.21 13.24 38.86
N SER A 475 48.01 13.04 37.55
CA SER A 475 47.17 13.96 36.77
C SER A 475 46.53 13.25 35.58
N ASP A 476 45.21 13.27 35.60
CA ASP A 476 44.30 12.88 34.54
C ASP A 476 44.61 13.59 33.21
N ASN A 477 44.61 12.85 32.10
CA ASN A 477 43.72 13.22 31.01
C ASN A 477 43.46 12.08 30.01
N VAL A 478 42.18 12.01 29.68
CA VAL A 478 41.48 11.09 28.79
C VAL A 478 41.88 11.34 27.32
N GLY A 479 41.93 10.27 26.51
CA GLY A 479 42.25 10.27 25.05
C GLY A 479 41.16 10.87 24.15
N PRO A 480 40.92 10.40 22.90
CA PRO A 480 41.61 9.34 22.13
C PRO A 480 41.84 9.63 20.62
N SER A 481 42.59 8.72 19.99
CA SER A 481 42.35 8.12 18.66
C SER A 481 42.97 8.66 17.34
N LEU A 482 43.47 7.65 16.60
CA LEU A 482 43.32 7.39 15.15
C LEU A 482 44.31 7.97 14.10
N GLY A 483 44.90 7.01 13.36
CA GLY A 483 45.39 7.14 11.99
C GLY A 483 46.92 7.20 11.90
N GLY A 484 47.63 6.39 11.13
CA GLY A 484 47.28 5.41 10.12
C GLY A 484 48.57 5.03 9.38
N ALA A 485 48.64 3.79 8.90
CA ALA A 485 49.45 3.24 7.83
C ALA A 485 50.77 3.95 7.42
N SER A 486 51.87 3.19 7.39
CA SER A 486 52.68 3.17 6.17
C SER A 486 53.49 1.88 6.02
N ALA A 487 53.17 1.15 4.96
CA ALA A 487 53.96 0.09 4.41
C ALA A 487 55.22 0.66 3.70
N ARG A 488 56.35 0.00 3.97
CA ARG A 488 57.29 -0.57 3.00
C ARG A 488 57.63 0.27 1.75
N LYS A 489 58.86 0.80 1.71
CA LYS A 489 59.69 0.85 0.49
C LYS A 489 61.13 0.48 0.80
N GLN A 490 61.58 -0.57 0.14
CA GLN A 490 62.99 -0.96 0.02
C GLN A 490 63.77 0.12 -0.71
N ALA A 491 65.01 0.35 -0.28
CA ALA A 491 66.07 0.83 -1.13
C ALA A 491 67.38 0.17 -0.68
N ASP A 492 67.95 -0.61 -1.60
CA ASP A 492 69.30 -1.14 -1.55
C ASP A 492 70.32 -0.04 -1.24
N LYS A 493 71.22 -0.30 -0.29
CA LYS A 493 72.56 0.27 -0.34
C LYS A 493 73.57 -0.68 0.31
N LYS A 494 74.35 -1.32 -0.55
CA LYS A 494 75.67 -1.89 -0.24
C LYS A 494 76.52 -0.82 0.45
N ASP A 495 77.04 -1.14 1.63
CA ASP A 495 78.31 -0.63 2.14
C ASP A 495 78.93 -1.70 3.06
N GLY A 496 80.25 -1.90 2.90
CA GLY A 496 81.02 -3.01 3.48
C GLY A 496 81.25 -2.95 5.00
N PRO A 497 81.94 -3.97 5.56
CA PRO A 497 81.89 -4.26 6.98
C PRO A 497 82.79 -3.33 7.79
N ARG A 498 82.21 -2.63 8.77
CA ARG A 498 82.98 -2.08 9.89
C ARG A 498 83.13 -3.17 10.94
N GLN A 499 84.35 -3.69 11.06
CA GLN A 499 84.78 -4.56 12.16
C GLN A 499 84.48 -3.87 13.49
N GLN A 500 83.54 -4.41 14.26
CA GLN A 500 83.42 -4.11 15.67
C GLN A 500 84.21 -5.15 16.48
N LYS A 501 85.00 -4.63 17.39
CA LYS A 501 85.98 -5.32 18.22
C LYS A 501 85.23 -5.90 19.42
N GLY A 502 85.08 -7.22 19.48
CA GLY A 502 84.51 -7.87 20.66
C GLY A 502 83.67 -9.12 20.44
N ASP A 503 83.73 -9.77 19.28
CA ASP A 503 82.93 -10.99 19.04
C ASP A 503 83.74 -12.27 19.35
N PRO A 504 83.38 -13.05 20.40
CA PRO A 504 84.07 -14.29 20.79
C PRO A 504 83.99 -15.40 19.73
N TRP A 505 83.16 -15.24 18.69
CA TRP A 505 82.99 -16.19 17.59
C TRP A 505 83.98 -16.05 16.44
N SER A 506 84.79 -14.98 16.42
CA SER A 506 85.83 -14.76 15.40
C SER A 506 87.04 -15.73 15.48
N ARG A 507 87.06 -16.62 16.47
CA ARG A 507 88.16 -17.56 16.73
C ARG A 507 87.94 -18.98 16.19
N LEU A 508 86.81 -19.24 15.53
CA LEU A 508 86.45 -20.55 15.01
C LEU A 508 86.45 -20.61 13.47
N HIS A 509 87.56 -20.22 12.85
CA HIS A 509 87.85 -20.62 11.46
C HIS A 509 89.06 -21.55 11.45
N GLY A 510 88.78 -22.82 11.75
CA GLY A 510 89.69 -23.92 11.45
C GLY A 510 89.56 -24.29 9.98
N ASN A 511 90.65 -24.09 9.23
CA ASN A 511 90.82 -24.68 7.90
C ASN A 511 90.66 -26.21 7.99
N VAL A 512 89.57 -26.74 7.47
CA VAL A 512 89.49 -28.15 7.06
C VAL A 512 89.26 -28.15 5.56
N GLY A 513 90.27 -28.64 4.86
CA GLY A 513 90.44 -28.48 3.43
C GLY A 513 89.52 -29.31 2.56
N LEU A 514 89.60 -28.95 1.28
CA LEU A 514 89.25 -29.69 0.08
C LEU A 514 89.37 -31.22 0.20
N ILE A 515 88.27 -31.90 -0.15
CA ILE A 515 88.10 -33.18 -0.84
C ILE A 515 86.61 -33.18 -1.21
N GLY A 516 86.11 -33.27 -2.43
CA GLY A 516 86.62 -33.73 -3.72
C GLY A 516 85.46 -34.51 -4.38
N HIS A 517 85.17 -34.25 -5.66
CA HIS A 517 84.30 -35.04 -6.58
C HIS A 517 82.82 -35.22 -6.19
N ASP A 518 81.86 -35.46 -7.07
CA ASP A 518 81.71 -35.36 -8.53
C ASP A 518 80.20 -35.47 -8.81
N ASP A 519 79.84 -35.12 -10.04
CA ASP A 519 78.54 -35.32 -10.70
C ASP A 519 77.84 -36.66 -10.39
N SER A 520 76.50 -36.62 -10.34
CA SER A 520 75.58 -37.65 -10.90
C SER A 520 74.12 -37.22 -10.71
N ASP A 521 73.44 -37.03 -11.85
CA ASP A 521 71.98 -36.99 -12.15
C ASP A 521 71.03 -35.97 -11.52
#